data_AF-A0AAV4T898-F1
#
_entry.id   AF-A0AAV4T898-F1
#
_cell.length_a   1.000
_cell.length_b   1.000
_cell.length_c   1.000
_cell.angle_alpha   90.00
_cell.angle_beta   90.00
_cell.angle_gamma   90.00
#
_symmetry.space_group_name_H-M   'P 1'
#
loop_
_entity.id
_entity.type
_entity.pdbx_description
1 polymer ?
#
loop_
_entity_poly.entity_id
_entity_poly.type
_entity_poly.pdbx_seq_one_letter_code
_entity_poly.pdbx_strand_id
1 'polypeptide(L)'
;MSCNYYLKDANGVEQYCRTADGDEYYIATDDSTKVFASDAQGNKRYAKDNGNNEIYPIVEKQPVVLLDDQQIPQYAKNAYGSEVYPVLESGKQLVATDSQNNAIYAKNVIGDYYYPKDEHGNEYVLDEMKMIKEMDGNTRYPLDLNGNPQYINFLNQEIYEPLEGYANQVSFGKNSVGDEVYAKDFYGNEYYPSSGQYATSRNGMPLYAVDTSGKIIFPKDSNGKEVYIKDSDFSDIIVQQGHYLDRYALNEMKDQYYPSKTIDIQNNIVISQNVILNERYAENHDGEIAYPLDENNNEFTLDLKYYNTEDALPIGYPITNDSLIIVPNVNDKPFIVDTILPNISERNIRGKLVRDPPSNDFCYKCAISTYITSG
;
A
#
# COMPACT_ATOMS: atom_id res chain seq x y z
N MET A 1 11.54 -15.15 57.42
CA MET A 1 10.24 -15.86 57.33
C MET A 1 10.30 -16.73 56.09
N SER A 2 10.05 -18.03 56.18
CA SER A 2 9.87 -18.89 55.01
C SER A 2 8.48 -18.63 54.43
N CYS A 3 8.40 -18.10 53.22
CA CYS A 3 7.14 -17.84 52.54
C CYS A 3 6.55 -19.18 52.06
N ASN A 4 5.31 -19.49 52.43
CA ASN A 4 4.60 -20.71 52.01
C ASN A 4 3.63 -20.37 50.89
N TYR A 5 4.11 -20.36 49.64
CA TYR A 5 3.47 -19.91 48.39
C TYR A 5 2.96 -18.46 48.39
N TYR A 6 2.18 -18.08 49.40
CA TYR A 6 1.65 -16.74 49.63
C TYR A 6 1.65 -16.40 51.12
N LEU A 7 1.60 -15.10 51.43
CA LEU A 7 1.23 -14.60 52.75
C LEU A 7 -0.24 -14.21 52.73
N LYS A 8 -1.02 -14.61 53.74
CA LYS A 8 -2.41 -14.14 53.90
C LYS A 8 -2.47 -13.00 54.90
N ASP A 9 -3.08 -11.90 54.51
CA ASP A 9 -3.35 -10.81 55.44
C ASP A 9 -4.60 -11.09 56.31
N ALA A 10 -4.90 -10.19 57.25
CA ALA A 10 -6.04 -10.32 58.16
C ALA A 10 -7.42 -10.33 57.46
N ASN A 11 -7.47 -9.88 56.20
CA ASN A 11 -8.68 -9.87 55.37
C ASN A 11 -8.74 -11.07 54.41
N GLY A 12 -7.76 -11.98 54.47
CA GLY A 12 -7.70 -13.17 53.63
C GLY A 12 -7.08 -12.96 52.25
N VAL A 13 -6.52 -11.77 51.97
CA VAL A 13 -5.83 -11.48 50.71
C VAL A 13 -4.52 -12.25 50.64
N GLU A 14 -4.29 -12.95 49.54
CA GLU A 14 -3.03 -13.63 49.27
C GLU A 14 -2.04 -12.67 48.62
N GLN A 15 -0.85 -12.59 49.19
CA GLN A 15 0.25 -11.77 48.71
C GLN A 15 1.41 -12.66 48.30
N TYR A 16 1.94 -12.40 47.11
CA TYR A 16 3.19 -13.00 46.68
C TYR A 16 4.34 -12.57 47.58
N CYS A 17 5.33 -13.44 47.69
CA CYS A 17 6.61 -13.09 48.28
C CYS A 17 7.28 -12.01 47.41
N ARG A 18 8.09 -11.13 48.03
CA ARG A 18 8.74 -10.01 47.35
C ARG A 18 10.25 -10.01 47.52
N THR A 19 10.96 -9.57 46.49
CA THR A 19 12.39 -9.26 46.56
C THR A 19 12.62 -7.97 47.33
N ALA A 20 13.88 -7.66 47.66
CA ALA A 20 14.24 -6.40 48.31
C ALA A 20 13.91 -5.17 47.42
N ASP A 21 13.96 -5.35 46.11
CA ASP A 21 13.67 -4.32 45.11
C ASP A 21 12.18 -4.15 44.82
N GLY A 22 11.33 -4.99 45.43
CA GLY A 22 9.87 -4.87 45.38
C GLY A 22 9.16 -5.81 44.40
N ASP A 23 9.90 -6.57 43.59
CA ASP A 23 9.30 -7.53 42.65
C ASP A 23 8.61 -8.68 43.38
N GLU A 24 7.39 -8.98 42.97
CA GLU A 24 6.68 -10.19 43.39
C GLU A 24 7.19 -11.40 42.60
N TYR A 25 7.29 -12.56 43.26
CA TYR A 25 7.74 -13.79 42.59
C TYR A 25 6.95 -15.02 43.00
N TYR A 26 6.92 -16.00 42.09
CA TYR A 26 6.32 -17.31 42.28
C TYR A 26 7.25 -18.24 43.06
N ILE A 27 6.71 -19.00 44.01
CA ILE A 27 7.45 -20.12 44.60
C ILE A 27 7.37 -21.31 43.64
N ALA A 28 8.51 -21.94 43.37
CA ALA A 28 8.60 -23.12 42.52
C ALA A 28 7.63 -24.22 43.01
N THR A 29 6.84 -24.74 42.07
CA THR A 29 5.86 -25.79 42.32
C THR A 29 5.61 -26.56 41.04
N ASP A 30 5.20 -27.83 41.17
CA ASP A 30 4.73 -28.66 40.07
C ASP A 30 3.20 -28.60 39.92
N ASP A 31 2.51 -27.89 40.83
CA ASP A 31 1.05 -27.76 40.84
C ASP A 31 0.62 -26.40 40.30
N SER A 32 0.17 -26.37 39.05
CA SER A 32 -0.29 -25.17 38.35
C SER A 32 -1.52 -24.51 39.00
N THR A 33 -2.24 -25.19 39.88
CA THR A 33 -3.38 -24.58 40.60
C THR A 33 -2.94 -23.70 41.76
N LYS A 34 -1.67 -23.81 42.18
CA LYS A 34 -1.10 -23.12 43.34
C LYS A 34 -0.20 -21.93 42.99
N VAL A 35 -0.25 -21.42 41.76
CA VAL A 35 0.59 -20.29 41.33
C VAL A 35 -0.10 -18.93 41.36
N PHE A 36 -1.43 -18.87 41.37
CA PHE A 36 -2.16 -17.60 41.44
C PHE A 36 -2.59 -17.21 42.87
N ALA A 37 -2.24 -15.99 43.27
CA ALA A 37 -2.74 -15.39 44.50
C ALA A 37 -4.14 -14.82 44.29
N SER A 38 -4.97 -14.83 45.34
CA SER A 38 -6.32 -14.26 45.34
C SER A 38 -6.38 -12.87 45.99
N ASP A 39 -7.14 -11.94 45.40
CA ASP A 39 -7.45 -10.63 45.96
C ASP A 39 -8.51 -10.70 47.08
N ALA A 40 -8.94 -9.54 47.60
CA ALA A 40 -9.93 -9.45 48.68
C ALA A 40 -11.34 -9.92 48.27
N GLN A 41 -11.60 -9.95 46.96
CA GLN A 41 -12.84 -10.44 46.37
C GLN A 41 -12.74 -11.92 45.98
N GLY A 42 -11.56 -12.53 46.16
CA GLY A 42 -11.28 -13.91 45.80
C GLY A 42 -10.87 -14.10 44.33
N ASN A 43 -10.68 -13.01 43.56
CA ASN A 43 -10.24 -13.12 42.18
C ASN A 43 -8.74 -13.43 42.15
N LYS A 44 -8.36 -14.36 41.28
CA LYS A 44 -6.95 -14.69 41.04
C LYS A 44 -6.25 -13.54 40.32
N ARG A 45 -4.96 -13.34 40.59
CA ARG A 45 -4.11 -12.35 39.92
C ARG A 45 -2.71 -12.89 39.61
N TYR A 46 -2.02 -12.24 38.68
CA TYR A 46 -0.60 -12.44 38.44
C TYR A 46 0.28 -11.73 39.50
N ALA A 47 1.52 -12.19 39.63
CA ALA A 47 2.58 -11.48 40.32
C ALA A 47 3.03 -10.28 39.48
N LYS A 48 3.53 -9.22 40.12
CA LYS A 48 4.00 -8.01 39.44
C LYS A 48 5.47 -7.69 39.73
N ASP A 49 6.18 -7.21 38.72
CA ASP A 49 7.48 -6.56 38.93
C ASP A 49 7.32 -5.16 39.56
N ASN A 50 8.42 -4.53 39.96
CA ASN A 50 8.46 -3.18 40.52
C ASN A 50 8.04 -2.10 39.49
N GLY A 51 7.99 -2.45 38.20
CA GLY A 51 7.42 -1.63 37.13
C GLY A 51 5.90 -1.75 37.00
N ASN A 52 5.23 -2.60 37.79
CA ASN A 52 3.83 -3.00 37.66
C ASN A 52 3.48 -3.85 36.43
N ASN A 53 4.46 -4.47 35.77
CA ASN A 53 4.17 -5.49 34.75
C ASN A 53 3.81 -6.81 35.44
N GLU A 54 2.73 -7.43 35.00
CA GLU A 54 2.35 -8.77 35.42
C GLU A 54 3.23 -9.83 34.76
N ILE A 55 3.57 -10.86 35.54
CA ILE A 55 4.53 -11.89 35.19
C ILE A 55 3.80 -13.22 35.08
N TYR A 56 4.09 -14.02 34.06
CA TYR A 56 3.56 -15.38 33.98
C TYR A 56 4.27 -16.33 34.96
N PRO A 57 3.54 -17.18 35.71
CA PRO A 57 4.15 -18.29 36.41
C PRO A 57 4.64 -19.34 35.42
N ILE A 58 5.82 -19.90 35.68
CA ILE A 58 6.38 -21.01 34.92
C ILE A 58 6.26 -22.30 35.74
N VAL A 59 5.56 -23.30 35.22
CA VAL A 59 5.42 -24.64 35.80
C VAL A 59 5.84 -25.64 34.74
N GLU A 60 6.74 -26.57 35.09
CA GLU A 60 7.29 -27.55 34.14
C GLU A 60 7.85 -26.91 32.84
N LYS A 61 8.48 -25.73 32.96
CA LYS A 61 9.01 -24.91 31.84
C LYS A 61 7.97 -24.34 30.89
N GLN A 62 6.69 -24.40 31.26
CA GLN A 62 5.60 -23.81 30.49
C GLN A 62 4.97 -22.66 31.28
N PRO A 63 4.66 -21.53 30.62
CA PRO A 63 3.89 -20.49 31.25
C PRO A 63 2.45 -20.95 31.49
N VAL A 64 1.90 -20.62 32.65
CA VAL A 64 0.49 -20.92 32.99
C VAL A 64 -0.33 -19.66 32.85
N VAL A 65 -1.36 -19.72 32.00
CA VAL A 65 -2.33 -18.63 31.81
C VAL A 65 -3.46 -18.77 32.82
N LEU A 66 -3.81 -17.65 33.47
CA LEU A 66 -4.91 -17.55 34.40
C LEU A 66 -6.24 -17.75 33.64
N LEU A 67 -7.14 -18.54 34.23
CA LEU A 67 -8.50 -18.71 33.73
C LEU A 67 -9.46 -18.03 34.71
N ASP A 68 -10.47 -17.35 34.18
CA ASP A 68 -11.58 -16.85 35.00
C ASP A 68 -12.56 -17.98 35.38
N ASP A 69 -13.62 -17.63 36.11
CA ASP A 69 -14.63 -18.57 36.57
C ASP A 69 -15.39 -19.24 35.40
N GLN A 70 -15.44 -18.58 34.23
CA GLN A 70 -16.01 -19.10 33.00
C GLN A 70 -15.01 -19.91 32.16
N GLN A 71 -13.80 -20.17 32.65
CA GLN A 71 -12.72 -20.83 31.93
C GLN A 71 -12.22 -20.05 30.70
N ILE A 72 -12.38 -18.74 30.70
CA ILE A 72 -11.82 -17.87 29.67
C ILE A 72 -10.41 -17.46 30.09
N PRO A 73 -9.39 -17.66 29.22
CA PRO A 73 -8.04 -17.17 29.45
C PRO A 73 -7.97 -15.67 29.69
N GLN A 74 -7.19 -15.28 30.70
CA GLN A 74 -6.90 -13.90 31.06
C GLN A 74 -5.39 -13.69 30.93
N TYR A 75 -4.95 -12.89 29.97
CA TYR A 75 -3.53 -12.59 29.80
C TYR A 75 -3.02 -11.63 30.90
N ALA A 76 -1.74 -11.79 31.25
CA ALA A 76 -1.02 -10.83 32.07
C ALA A 76 -0.98 -9.47 31.36
N LYS A 77 -0.90 -8.37 32.13
CA LYS A 77 -0.86 -7.00 31.63
C LYS A 77 0.47 -6.33 31.93
N ASN A 78 0.95 -5.50 31.01
CA ASN A 78 2.08 -4.61 31.27
C ASN A 78 1.65 -3.41 32.15
N ALA A 79 2.63 -2.59 32.54
CA ALA A 79 2.42 -1.40 33.36
C ALA A 79 1.42 -0.37 32.79
N TYR A 80 1.18 -0.41 31.48
CA TYR A 80 0.25 0.47 30.77
C TYR A 80 -1.16 -0.14 30.62
N GLY A 81 -1.34 -1.39 31.05
CA GLY A 81 -2.62 -2.09 31.00
C GLY A 81 -2.89 -2.87 29.71
N SER A 82 -1.97 -2.89 28.74
CA SER A 82 -2.07 -3.81 27.61
C SER A 82 -1.82 -5.23 28.08
N GLU A 83 -2.62 -6.17 27.61
CA GLU A 83 -2.36 -7.60 27.75
C GLU A 83 -1.06 -7.96 27.02
N VAL A 84 -0.38 -9.01 27.47
CA VAL A 84 0.88 -9.51 26.89
C VAL A 84 0.81 -11.02 26.77
N TYR A 85 1.22 -11.57 25.63
CA TYR A 85 1.29 -13.01 25.46
C TYR A 85 2.39 -13.62 26.35
N PRO A 86 2.20 -14.85 26.86
CA PRO A 86 3.30 -15.63 27.39
C PRO A 86 4.33 -15.89 26.30
N VAL A 87 5.61 -15.89 26.66
CA VAL A 87 6.72 -16.12 25.73
C VAL A 87 7.47 -17.38 26.15
N LEU A 88 7.65 -18.31 25.21
CA LEU A 88 8.47 -19.52 25.42
C LEU A 88 9.96 -19.19 25.41
N GLU A 89 10.80 -20.12 25.89
CA GLU A 89 12.26 -20.02 25.77
C GLU A 89 12.73 -19.82 24.32
N SER A 90 11.95 -20.29 23.33
CA SER A 90 12.23 -20.07 21.90
C SER A 90 11.97 -18.65 21.41
N GLY A 91 11.32 -17.80 22.21
CA GLY A 91 10.86 -16.47 21.81
C GLY A 91 9.45 -16.44 21.21
N LYS A 92 8.86 -17.61 20.92
CA LYS A 92 7.48 -17.71 20.43
C LYS A 92 6.47 -17.29 21.49
N GLN A 93 5.53 -16.44 21.11
CA GLN A 93 4.38 -16.05 21.92
C GLN A 93 3.30 -17.13 21.86
N LEU A 94 2.60 -17.38 22.96
CA LEU A 94 1.57 -18.41 23.06
C LEU A 94 0.16 -17.82 23.07
N VAL A 95 -0.69 -18.32 22.20
CA VAL A 95 -2.12 -18.04 22.22
C VAL A 95 -2.82 -19.05 23.11
N ALA A 96 -3.54 -18.56 24.11
CA ALA A 96 -4.45 -19.35 24.90
C ALA A 96 -5.75 -19.63 24.12
N THR A 97 -6.35 -20.78 24.40
CA THR A 97 -7.64 -21.17 23.85
C THR A 97 -8.69 -21.32 24.95
N ASP A 98 -9.95 -21.03 24.62
CA ASP A 98 -11.07 -21.31 25.52
C ASP A 98 -11.41 -22.81 25.56
N SER A 99 -12.42 -23.16 26.37
CA SER A 99 -12.90 -24.54 26.50
C SER A 99 -13.44 -25.19 25.21
N GLN A 100 -13.72 -24.39 24.18
CA GLN A 100 -14.15 -24.82 22.85
C GLN A 100 -13.00 -24.82 21.83
N ASN A 101 -11.76 -24.60 22.30
CA ASN A 101 -10.56 -24.49 21.48
C ASN A 101 -10.55 -23.27 20.54
N ASN A 102 -11.30 -22.21 20.86
CA ASN A 102 -11.21 -20.95 20.14
C ASN A 102 -9.99 -20.15 20.64
N ALA A 103 -9.23 -19.60 19.69
CA ALA A 103 -8.13 -18.69 20.01
C ALA A 103 -8.66 -17.42 20.72
N ILE A 104 -8.04 -17.08 21.84
CA ILE A 104 -8.29 -15.82 22.55
C ILE A 104 -7.09 -14.92 22.32
N TYR A 105 -7.27 -13.80 21.61
CA TYR A 105 -6.17 -12.88 21.32
C TYR A 105 -6.01 -11.84 22.45
N ALA A 106 -4.78 -11.38 22.66
CA ALA A 106 -4.47 -10.36 23.65
C ALA A 106 -4.92 -8.98 23.14
N LYS A 107 -5.28 -8.10 24.07
CA LYS A 107 -5.73 -6.73 23.80
C LYS A 107 -4.70 -5.69 24.19
N ASN A 108 -4.59 -4.64 23.38
CA ASN A 108 -3.85 -3.44 23.77
C ASN A 108 -4.64 -2.59 24.79
N VAL A 109 -4.05 -1.50 25.25
CA VAL A 109 -4.65 -0.57 26.24
C VAL A 109 -5.99 0.05 25.79
N ILE A 110 -6.23 0.18 24.49
CA ILE A 110 -7.50 0.70 23.95
C ILE A 110 -8.55 -0.39 23.70
N GLY A 111 -8.20 -1.66 23.97
CA GLY A 111 -9.09 -2.81 23.88
C GLY A 111 -9.05 -3.55 22.54
N ASP A 112 -8.20 -3.13 21.59
CA ASP A 112 -8.06 -3.80 20.30
C ASP A 112 -7.21 -5.05 20.43
N TYR A 113 -7.65 -6.12 19.78
CA TYR A 113 -6.90 -7.35 19.67
C TYR A 113 -5.67 -7.18 18.77
N TYR A 114 -4.60 -7.92 19.07
CA TYR A 114 -3.42 -8.02 18.20
C TYR A 114 -2.93 -9.47 18.15
N TYR A 115 -2.18 -9.82 17.10
CA TYR A 115 -1.73 -11.20 16.89
C TYR A 115 -0.48 -11.54 17.74
N PRO A 116 -0.32 -12.82 18.14
CA PRO A 116 0.92 -13.32 18.71
C PRO A 116 2.05 -13.29 17.67
N LYS A 117 3.30 -13.35 18.12
CA LYS A 117 4.49 -13.51 17.29
C LYS A 117 5.14 -14.88 17.42
N ASP A 118 5.65 -15.41 16.32
CA ASP A 118 6.47 -16.61 16.28
C ASP A 118 7.91 -16.34 16.78
N GLU A 119 8.75 -17.37 16.81
CA GLU A 119 10.18 -17.29 17.17
C GLU A 119 11.02 -16.41 16.23
N HIS A 120 10.51 -16.07 15.05
CA HIS A 120 11.15 -15.22 14.06
C HIS A 120 10.64 -13.78 14.11
N GLY A 121 9.62 -13.51 14.93
CA GLY A 121 9.01 -12.19 15.09
C GLY A 121 7.88 -11.89 14.10
N ASN A 122 7.46 -12.86 13.27
CA ASN A 122 6.27 -12.72 12.42
C ASN A 122 5.03 -12.90 13.30
N GLU A 123 4.00 -12.09 13.07
CA GLU A 123 2.69 -12.35 13.62
C GLU A 123 2.09 -13.62 13.01
N TYR A 124 1.29 -14.37 13.78
CA TYR A 124 0.63 -15.57 13.28
C TYR A 124 -0.82 -15.72 13.78
N VAL A 125 -1.62 -16.46 13.03
CA VAL A 125 -3.01 -16.80 13.37
C VAL A 125 -3.05 -18.27 13.77
N LEU A 126 -3.75 -18.61 14.86
CA LEU A 126 -3.88 -20.01 15.29
C LEU A 126 -5.00 -20.74 14.53
N ASP A 127 -6.05 -20.02 14.16
CA ASP A 127 -7.21 -20.50 13.41
C ASP A 127 -7.48 -19.51 12.28
N GLU A 128 -7.13 -19.88 11.04
CA GLU A 128 -7.23 -19.02 9.85
C GLU A 128 -8.67 -18.52 9.61
N MET A 129 -9.69 -19.24 10.11
CA MET A 129 -11.09 -18.82 10.02
C MET A 129 -11.51 -17.78 11.08
N LYS A 130 -10.61 -17.41 11.99
CA LYS A 130 -10.86 -16.47 13.11
C LYS A 130 -9.83 -15.36 13.14
N MET A 131 -9.74 -14.63 12.03
CA MET A 131 -8.95 -13.40 11.96
C MET A 131 -9.54 -12.32 12.87
N ILE A 132 -8.67 -11.47 13.41
CA ILE A 132 -9.05 -10.29 14.18
C ILE A 132 -9.77 -9.30 13.25
N LYS A 133 -10.90 -8.77 13.74
CA LYS A 133 -11.62 -7.66 13.11
C LYS A 133 -11.30 -6.35 13.84
N GLU A 134 -11.02 -5.31 13.09
CA GLU A 134 -10.89 -3.94 13.59
C GLU A 134 -12.28 -3.36 13.93
N MET A 135 -12.32 -2.24 14.66
CA MET A 135 -13.59 -1.62 15.08
C MET A 135 -14.51 -1.21 13.92
N ASP A 136 -13.93 -0.97 12.73
CA ASP A 136 -14.66 -0.63 11.50
C ASP A 136 -15.14 -1.87 10.73
N GLY A 137 -14.86 -3.08 11.23
CA GLY A 137 -15.22 -4.35 10.59
C GLY A 137 -14.18 -4.88 9.61
N ASN A 138 -13.09 -4.15 9.34
CA ASN A 138 -12.02 -4.63 8.47
C ASN A 138 -11.26 -5.79 9.09
N THR A 139 -10.75 -6.68 8.25
CA THR A 139 -9.87 -7.76 8.70
C THR A 139 -8.48 -7.19 8.97
N ARG A 140 -7.98 -7.39 10.19
CA ARG A 140 -6.56 -7.19 10.47
C ARG A 140 -5.80 -8.44 10.03
N TYR A 141 -4.84 -8.28 9.13
CA TYR A 141 -3.95 -9.37 8.72
C TYR A 141 -2.73 -9.44 9.65
N PRO A 142 -2.21 -10.64 9.96
CA PRO A 142 -0.94 -10.78 10.68
C PRO A 142 0.20 -10.20 9.83
N LEU A 143 1.15 -9.51 10.46
CA LEU A 143 2.31 -8.93 9.78
C LEU A 143 3.55 -9.84 9.84
N ASP A 144 4.32 -9.91 8.76
CA ASP A 144 5.66 -10.52 8.77
C ASP A 144 6.67 -9.65 9.57
N LEU A 145 7.89 -10.13 9.74
CA LEU A 145 8.96 -9.40 10.43
C LEU A 145 9.30 -8.04 9.77
N ASN A 146 9.03 -7.89 8.48
CA ASN A 146 9.22 -6.64 7.74
C ASN A 146 8.01 -5.70 7.86
N GLY A 147 6.93 -6.15 8.51
CA GLY A 147 5.70 -5.40 8.68
C GLY A 147 4.78 -5.46 7.46
N ASN A 148 4.88 -6.46 6.59
CA ASN A 148 3.93 -6.68 5.49
C ASN A 148 2.81 -7.63 5.92
N PRO A 149 1.57 -7.44 5.45
CA PRO A 149 0.49 -8.36 5.75
C PRO A 149 0.75 -9.75 5.16
N GLN A 150 0.39 -10.78 5.91
CA GLN A 150 0.38 -12.17 5.49
C GLN A 150 -1.07 -12.60 5.30
N TYR A 151 -1.45 -12.77 4.04
CA TYR A 151 -2.77 -13.25 3.65
C TYR A 151 -2.91 -14.75 3.86
N ILE A 152 -4.16 -15.23 3.97
CA ILE A 152 -4.43 -16.66 4.00
C ILE A 152 -3.95 -17.26 2.69
N ASN A 153 -3.22 -18.37 2.77
CA ASN A 153 -2.70 -19.05 1.58
C ASN A 153 -3.56 -20.28 1.27
N PHE A 154 -4.19 -20.29 0.10
CA PHE A 154 -4.92 -21.44 -0.40
C PHE A 154 -4.30 -21.90 -1.73
N LEU A 155 -3.83 -23.16 -1.76
CA LEU A 155 -3.19 -23.76 -2.95
C LEU A 155 -2.00 -22.94 -3.50
N ASN A 156 -1.17 -22.36 -2.61
CA ASN A 156 -0.04 -21.50 -2.92
C ASN A 156 -0.41 -20.10 -3.45
N GLN A 157 -1.66 -19.68 -3.35
CA GLN A 157 -2.10 -18.32 -3.68
C GLN A 157 -2.64 -17.64 -2.43
N GLU A 158 -2.21 -16.41 -2.17
CA GLU A 158 -2.81 -15.59 -1.14
C GLU A 158 -4.22 -15.20 -1.55
N ILE A 159 -5.17 -15.21 -0.61
CA ILE A 159 -6.56 -14.87 -0.86
C ILE A 159 -6.99 -13.66 -0.03
N TYR A 160 -7.79 -12.79 -0.67
CA TYR A 160 -8.47 -11.72 0.03
C TYR A 160 -9.64 -12.25 0.85
N GLU A 161 -9.83 -11.70 2.05
CA GLU A 161 -11.04 -11.94 2.82
C GLU A 161 -12.14 -11.01 2.30
N PRO A 162 -13.36 -11.54 2.04
CA PRO A 162 -14.49 -10.71 1.70
C PRO A 162 -14.84 -9.80 2.87
N LEU A 163 -15.20 -8.55 2.57
CA LEU A 163 -15.72 -7.64 3.58
C LEU A 163 -17.13 -8.10 4.00
N GLU A 164 -17.33 -8.28 5.29
CA GLU A 164 -18.58 -8.84 5.82
C GLU A 164 -19.77 -7.95 5.45
N GLY A 165 -20.80 -8.53 4.85
CA GLY A 165 -22.01 -7.81 4.42
C GLY A 165 -21.91 -7.11 3.06
N TYR A 166 -20.75 -7.09 2.41
CA TYR A 166 -20.55 -6.45 1.10
C TYR A 166 -20.11 -7.47 0.04
N ALA A 167 -21.08 -7.95 -0.74
CA ALA A 167 -20.79 -8.82 -1.87
C ALA A 167 -19.81 -8.11 -2.83
N ASN A 168 -18.71 -8.78 -3.14
CA ASN A 168 -17.64 -8.30 -4.02
C ASN A 168 -16.80 -7.13 -3.47
N GLN A 169 -16.71 -6.94 -2.16
CA GLN A 169 -15.65 -6.11 -1.59
C GLN A 169 -14.64 -6.98 -0.84
N VAL A 170 -13.38 -6.57 -0.89
CA VAL A 170 -12.27 -7.23 -0.20
C VAL A 170 -11.70 -6.32 0.89
N SER A 171 -11.12 -6.94 1.91
CA SER A 171 -10.28 -6.25 2.88
C SER A 171 -8.82 -6.34 2.45
N PHE A 172 -8.13 -5.20 2.36
CA PHE A 172 -6.69 -5.16 2.15
C PHE A 172 -5.97 -5.16 3.49
N GLY A 173 -4.93 -5.99 3.62
CA GLY A 173 -3.97 -5.88 4.69
C GLY A 173 -3.13 -4.61 4.53
N LYS A 174 -2.77 -4.00 5.67
CA LYS A 174 -1.93 -2.80 5.73
C LYS A 174 -0.55 -3.17 6.23
N ASN A 175 0.48 -2.57 5.66
CA ASN A 175 1.85 -2.71 6.16
C ASN A 175 2.10 -1.82 7.39
N SER A 176 3.30 -1.91 7.95
CA SER A 176 3.71 -1.14 9.15
C SER A 176 3.70 0.38 8.99
N VAL A 177 3.73 0.90 7.75
CA VAL A 177 3.61 2.34 7.47
C VAL A 177 2.18 2.79 7.17
N GLY A 178 1.24 1.84 7.10
CA GLY A 178 -0.19 2.07 6.89
C GLY A 178 -0.64 2.03 5.43
N ASP A 179 0.22 1.65 4.49
CA ASP A 179 -0.18 1.43 3.10
C ASP A 179 -0.87 0.07 2.98
N GLU A 180 -1.97 0.01 2.24
CA GLU A 180 -2.59 -1.23 1.84
C GLU A 180 -1.70 -1.97 0.83
N VAL A 181 -1.63 -3.29 0.94
CA VAL A 181 -0.77 -4.15 0.12
C VAL A 181 -1.66 -5.15 -0.60
N TYR A 182 -1.35 -5.49 -1.85
CA TYR A 182 -2.10 -6.53 -2.56
C TYR A 182 -1.68 -7.94 -2.10
N ALA A 183 -2.61 -8.89 -2.16
CA ALA A 183 -2.31 -10.31 -2.03
C ALA A 183 -1.43 -10.78 -3.21
N LYS A 184 -0.65 -11.83 -2.98
CA LYS A 184 0.28 -12.41 -3.95
C LYS A 184 -0.22 -13.70 -4.58
N ASP A 185 0.05 -13.85 -5.87
CA ASP A 185 -0.19 -15.08 -6.62
C ASP A 185 0.86 -16.16 -6.27
N PHE A 186 0.74 -17.32 -6.89
CA PHE A 186 1.65 -18.45 -6.67
C PHE A 186 3.08 -18.25 -7.20
N TYR A 187 3.33 -17.16 -7.93
CA TYR A 187 4.65 -16.73 -8.34
C TYR A 187 5.21 -15.62 -7.44
N GLY A 188 4.44 -15.16 -6.44
CA GLY A 188 4.81 -14.08 -5.53
C GLY A 188 4.54 -12.69 -6.08
N ASN A 189 3.85 -12.56 -7.22
CA ASN A 189 3.47 -11.26 -7.76
C ASN A 189 2.18 -10.79 -7.09
N GLU A 190 2.08 -9.50 -6.81
CA GLU A 190 0.82 -8.93 -6.37
C GLU A 190 -0.24 -9.01 -7.47
N TYR A 191 -1.51 -9.20 -7.07
CA TYR A 191 -2.62 -9.26 -8.02
C TYR A 191 -3.84 -8.48 -7.54
N TYR A 192 -4.53 -7.87 -8.50
CA TYR A 192 -5.76 -7.13 -8.26
C TYR A 192 -6.92 -8.05 -7.85
N PRO A 193 -7.74 -7.67 -6.86
CA PRO A 193 -8.96 -8.41 -6.56
C PRO A 193 -9.95 -8.33 -7.73
N SER A 194 -10.76 -9.37 -7.92
CA SER A 194 -11.79 -9.41 -8.96
C SER A 194 -12.90 -8.36 -8.78
N SER A 195 -12.96 -7.73 -7.59
CA SER A 195 -13.85 -6.61 -7.29
C SER A 195 -13.52 -5.33 -8.06
N GLY A 196 -12.30 -5.22 -8.61
CA GLY A 196 -11.80 -4.00 -9.23
C GLY A 196 -11.43 -2.91 -8.22
N GLN A 197 -11.35 -3.24 -6.93
CA GLN A 197 -10.83 -2.33 -5.90
C GLN A 197 -9.30 -2.22 -6.01
N TYR A 198 -8.79 -1.04 -5.65
CA TYR A 198 -7.35 -0.78 -5.59
C TYR A 198 -6.93 -0.60 -4.14
N ALA A 199 -5.80 -1.17 -3.78
CA ALA A 199 -5.11 -0.83 -2.55
C ALA A 199 -4.75 0.66 -2.57
N THR A 200 -4.72 1.29 -1.41
CA THR A 200 -4.38 2.70 -1.23
C THR A 200 -3.23 2.89 -0.26
N SER A 201 -2.41 3.90 -0.51
CA SER A 201 -1.42 4.37 0.45
C SER A 201 -2.10 4.89 1.72
N ARG A 202 -1.33 5.08 2.79
CA ARG A 202 -1.80 5.70 4.04
C ARG A 202 -2.43 7.08 3.88
N ASN A 203 -2.17 7.76 2.75
CA ASN A 203 -2.72 9.07 2.40
C ASN A 203 -3.98 8.96 1.51
N GLY A 204 -4.49 7.75 1.24
CA GLY A 204 -5.66 7.51 0.40
C GLY A 204 -5.40 7.53 -1.11
N MET A 205 -4.14 7.66 -1.55
CA MET A 205 -3.81 7.59 -2.98
C MET A 205 -3.79 6.13 -3.44
N PRO A 206 -4.49 5.76 -4.53
CA PRO A 206 -4.48 4.41 -5.07
C PRO A 206 -3.08 3.92 -5.46
N LEU A 207 -2.87 2.62 -5.38
CA LEU A 207 -1.62 1.94 -5.67
C LEU A 207 -1.82 0.89 -6.78
N TYR A 208 -0.83 0.74 -7.64
CA TYR A 208 -0.66 -0.40 -8.52
C TYR A 208 -0.06 -1.60 -7.78
N ALA A 209 -0.48 -2.79 -8.20
CA ALA A 209 0.20 -4.03 -7.87
C ALA A 209 1.60 -4.09 -8.51
N VAL A 210 2.54 -4.78 -7.87
CA VAL A 210 3.90 -5.02 -8.39
C VAL A 210 4.26 -6.49 -8.49
N ASP A 211 5.15 -6.81 -9.46
CA ASP A 211 5.74 -8.14 -9.57
C ASP A 211 6.85 -8.36 -8.52
N THR A 212 7.37 -9.58 -8.46
CA THR A 212 8.48 -9.94 -7.55
C THR A 212 9.78 -9.13 -7.74
N SER A 213 9.93 -8.43 -8.87
CA SER A 213 11.05 -7.54 -9.16
C SER A 213 10.75 -6.07 -8.83
N GLY A 214 9.54 -5.77 -8.33
CA GLY A 214 9.07 -4.42 -8.01
C GLY A 214 8.53 -3.65 -9.21
N LYS A 215 8.30 -4.30 -10.36
CA LYS A 215 7.73 -3.63 -11.54
C LYS A 215 6.23 -3.57 -11.47
N ILE A 216 5.69 -2.45 -11.91
CA ILE A 216 4.25 -2.18 -11.94
C ILE A 216 3.51 -3.16 -12.85
N ILE A 217 2.42 -3.73 -12.34
CA ILE A 217 1.45 -4.53 -13.06
C ILE A 217 0.22 -3.64 -13.27
N PHE A 218 -0.13 -3.32 -14.50
CA PHE A 218 -1.34 -2.55 -14.78
C PHE A 218 -2.60 -3.40 -14.55
N PRO A 219 -3.67 -2.85 -13.94
CA PRO A 219 -4.96 -3.53 -13.93
C PRO A 219 -5.47 -3.68 -15.37
N LYS A 220 -6.29 -4.71 -15.61
CA LYS A 220 -6.86 -4.99 -16.92
C LYS A 220 -8.38 -4.92 -16.88
N ASP A 221 -8.97 -4.39 -17.94
CA ASP A 221 -10.42 -4.44 -18.15
C ASP A 221 -10.87 -5.81 -18.65
N SER A 222 -12.18 -5.96 -18.92
CA SER A 222 -12.77 -7.20 -19.40
C SER A 222 -12.27 -7.66 -20.77
N ASN A 223 -11.67 -6.76 -21.56
CA ASN A 223 -11.11 -7.07 -22.87
C ASN A 223 -9.60 -7.37 -22.78
N GLY A 224 -9.01 -7.27 -21.59
CA GLY A 224 -7.59 -7.47 -21.36
C GLY A 224 -6.72 -6.26 -21.71
N LYS A 225 -7.34 -5.09 -21.97
CA LYS A 225 -6.62 -3.82 -22.10
C LYS A 225 -6.16 -3.39 -20.72
N GLU A 226 -4.89 -3.01 -20.62
CA GLU A 226 -4.33 -2.41 -19.40
C GLU A 226 -4.94 -1.03 -19.18
N VAL A 227 -5.06 -0.61 -17.92
CA VAL A 227 -5.69 0.66 -17.54
C VAL A 227 -4.79 1.41 -16.55
N TYR A 228 -4.73 2.74 -16.67
CA TYR A 228 -4.07 3.56 -15.64
C TYR A 228 -5.02 3.75 -14.46
N ILE A 229 -4.50 3.66 -13.25
CA ILE A 229 -5.24 3.99 -12.04
C ILE A 229 -5.30 5.51 -11.94
N LYS A 230 -6.48 6.04 -11.61
CA LYS A 230 -6.71 7.48 -11.51
C LYS A 230 -6.66 7.95 -10.06
N ASP A 231 -6.13 9.15 -9.85
CA ASP A 231 -6.21 9.86 -8.57
C ASP A 231 -7.57 10.56 -8.41
N SER A 232 -7.72 11.32 -7.32
CA SER A 232 -8.94 12.09 -7.02
C SER A 232 -9.24 13.19 -8.03
N ASP A 233 -8.24 13.63 -8.79
CA ASP A 233 -8.34 14.69 -9.80
C ASP A 233 -8.54 14.09 -11.21
N PHE A 234 -8.84 12.79 -11.29
CA PHE A 234 -9.00 12.01 -12.51
C PHE A 234 -7.73 11.92 -13.38
N SER A 235 -6.57 12.32 -12.84
CA SER A 235 -5.28 12.15 -13.50
C SER A 235 -4.80 10.72 -13.34
N ASP A 236 -4.13 10.21 -14.35
CA ASP A 236 -3.48 8.91 -14.30
C ASP A 236 -2.25 8.98 -13.38
N ILE A 237 -2.13 8.02 -12.47
CA ILE A 237 -1.03 7.93 -11.53
C ILE A 237 0.21 7.45 -12.27
N ILE A 238 1.17 8.35 -12.47
CA ILE A 238 2.44 8.07 -13.18
C ILE A 238 3.65 7.91 -12.25
N VAL A 239 3.47 8.18 -10.95
CA VAL A 239 4.48 8.01 -9.91
C VAL A 239 3.87 7.27 -8.73
N GLN A 240 4.52 6.19 -8.30
CA GLN A 240 4.15 5.44 -7.10
C GLN A 240 5.38 5.27 -6.21
N GLN A 241 5.24 5.64 -4.93
CA GLN A 241 6.30 5.48 -3.92
C GLN A 241 7.66 6.08 -4.35
N GLY A 242 7.63 7.17 -5.12
CA GLY A 242 8.83 7.85 -5.64
C GLY A 242 9.41 7.26 -6.93
N HIS A 243 8.79 6.21 -7.49
CA HIS A 243 9.18 5.60 -8.76
C HIS A 243 8.20 5.97 -9.87
N TYR A 244 8.73 6.44 -11.00
CA TYR A 244 7.93 6.66 -12.20
C TYR A 244 7.53 5.33 -12.83
N LEU A 245 6.42 5.30 -13.57
CA LEU A 245 6.09 4.15 -14.40
C LEU A 245 7.20 3.88 -15.42
N ASP A 246 7.65 2.63 -15.49
CA ASP A 246 8.75 2.22 -16.39
C ASP A 246 8.31 2.10 -17.85
N ARG A 247 7.01 1.92 -18.10
CA ARG A 247 6.43 1.72 -19.43
C ARG A 247 5.01 2.25 -19.51
N TYR A 248 4.54 2.42 -20.73
CA TYR A 248 3.15 2.67 -21.05
C TYR A 248 2.27 1.42 -20.84
N ALA A 249 1.00 1.66 -20.54
CA ALA A 249 -0.07 0.65 -20.58
C ALA A 249 -0.37 0.24 -22.03
N LEU A 250 -0.83 -1.00 -22.21
CA LEU A 250 -1.12 -1.61 -23.51
C LEU A 250 -2.63 -1.76 -23.75
N ASN A 251 -3.08 -1.45 -24.98
CA ASN A 251 -4.44 -1.73 -25.43
C ASN A 251 -4.64 -3.21 -25.83
N GLU A 252 -5.83 -3.58 -26.34
CA GLU A 252 -6.10 -4.96 -26.77
C GLU A 252 -5.18 -5.43 -27.93
N MET A 253 -4.72 -4.49 -28.76
CA MET A 253 -3.83 -4.74 -29.90
C MET A 253 -2.33 -4.74 -29.53
N LYS A 254 -2.00 -4.52 -28.25
CA LYS A 254 -0.62 -4.35 -27.75
C LYS A 254 0.04 -3.04 -28.15
N ASP A 255 -0.72 -2.04 -28.58
CA ASP A 255 -0.21 -0.68 -28.71
C ASP A 255 -0.07 -0.04 -27.33
N GLN A 256 1.00 0.71 -27.15
CA GLN A 256 1.18 1.58 -26.00
C GLN A 256 0.30 2.81 -26.14
N TYR A 257 -0.23 3.31 -25.02
CA TYR A 257 -0.95 4.57 -25.01
C TYR A 257 -0.59 5.41 -23.78
N TYR A 258 -0.63 6.73 -23.95
CA TYR A 258 -0.19 7.69 -22.94
C TYR A 258 -1.09 7.69 -21.71
N PRO A 259 -0.52 7.88 -20.50
CA PRO A 259 -1.28 8.36 -19.36
C PRO A 259 -1.71 9.80 -19.60
N SER A 260 -2.84 10.16 -19.03
CA SER A 260 -3.47 11.47 -19.07
C SER A 260 -3.31 12.19 -17.73
N LYS A 261 -3.00 13.49 -17.77
CA LYS A 261 -2.99 14.36 -16.60
C LYS A 261 -4.05 15.42 -16.75
N THR A 262 -4.91 15.52 -15.76
CA THR A 262 -5.92 16.55 -15.65
C THR A 262 -5.29 17.83 -15.13
N ILE A 263 -5.58 18.95 -15.78
CA ILE A 263 -5.16 20.28 -15.34
C ILE A 263 -6.40 21.13 -15.19
N ASP A 264 -6.69 21.55 -13.96
CA ASP A 264 -7.71 22.56 -13.69
C ASP A 264 -7.16 23.94 -14.06
N ILE A 265 -7.86 24.61 -14.96
CA ILE A 265 -7.62 25.99 -15.35
C ILE A 265 -8.75 26.83 -14.74
N GLN A 266 -8.39 28.01 -14.23
CA GLN A 266 -9.32 28.99 -13.66
C GLN A 266 -10.66 29.03 -14.44
N ASN A 267 -11.79 28.96 -13.71
CA ASN A 267 -13.16 28.83 -14.20
C ASN A 267 -13.66 27.39 -14.49
N ASN A 268 -13.14 26.37 -13.80
CA ASN A 268 -13.58 24.97 -13.94
C ASN A 268 -13.40 24.42 -15.36
N ILE A 269 -12.44 24.95 -16.13
CA ILE A 269 -12.09 24.38 -17.43
C ILE A 269 -11.05 23.30 -17.15
N VAL A 270 -11.45 22.06 -17.37
CA VAL A 270 -10.61 20.89 -17.16
C VAL A 270 -10.04 20.46 -18.50
N ILE A 271 -8.72 20.57 -18.67
CA ILE A 271 -8.02 20.02 -19.83
C ILE A 271 -7.32 18.72 -19.44
N SER A 272 -7.18 17.79 -20.40
CA SER A 272 -6.51 16.51 -20.21
C SER A 272 -5.31 16.44 -21.15
N GLN A 273 -4.12 16.19 -20.59
CA GLN A 273 -2.87 16.16 -21.35
C GLN A 273 -2.23 14.78 -21.31
N ASN A 274 -1.81 14.26 -22.46
CA ASN A 274 -0.97 13.06 -22.53
C ASN A 274 0.44 13.31 -21.95
N VAL A 275 0.92 12.41 -21.10
CA VAL A 275 2.20 12.53 -20.39
C VAL A 275 3.23 11.56 -20.94
N ILE A 276 4.39 12.09 -21.33
CA ILE A 276 5.54 11.25 -21.71
C ILE A 276 6.19 10.64 -20.47
N LEU A 277 6.46 9.35 -20.53
CA LEU A 277 7.19 8.58 -19.53
C LEU A 277 8.66 8.45 -19.94
N ASN A 278 9.57 8.83 -19.03
CA ASN A 278 11.01 8.60 -19.16
C ASN A 278 11.62 9.03 -20.51
N GLU A 279 11.19 10.18 -21.05
CA GLU A 279 11.67 10.71 -22.34
C GLU A 279 11.45 9.77 -23.55
N ARG A 280 10.50 8.84 -23.45
CA ARG A 280 10.16 7.88 -24.52
C ARG A 280 8.75 8.09 -25.00
N TYR A 281 8.53 8.03 -26.30
CA TYR A 281 7.17 8.04 -26.86
C TYR A 281 6.51 6.67 -26.76
N ALA A 282 5.18 6.65 -26.77
CA ALA A 282 4.41 5.44 -26.93
C ALA A 282 4.60 4.88 -28.35
N GLU A 283 4.66 3.56 -28.46
CA GLU A 283 4.79 2.84 -29.73
C GLU A 283 3.57 1.94 -29.97
N ASN A 284 3.12 1.83 -31.23
CA ASN A 284 2.14 0.82 -31.60
C ASN A 284 2.78 -0.58 -31.67
N HIS A 285 1.99 -1.61 -31.92
CA HIS A 285 2.45 -3.00 -32.01
C HIS A 285 3.47 -3.25 -33.14
N ASP A 286 3.53 -2.37 -34.15
CA ASP A 286 4.53 -2.40 -35.23
C ASP A 286 5.82 -1.66 -34.87
N GLY A 287 5.89 -1.03 -33.69
CA GLY A 287 7.02 -0.23 -33.22
C GLY A 287 7.05 1.20 -33.78
N GLU A 288 5.97 1.65 -34.42
CA GLU A 288 5.84 3.02 -34.89
C GLU A 288 5.47 3.96 -33.75
N ILE A 289 6.10 5.14 -33.73
CA ILE A 289 5.87 6.15 -32.71
C ILE A 289 4.46 6.75 -32.85
N ALA A 290 3.69 6.70 -31.76
CA ALA A 290 2.45 7.43 -31.60
C ALA A 290 2.74 8.72 -30.82
N TYR A 291 2.51 9.90 -31.40
CA TYR A 291 2.76 11.17 -30.74
C TYR A 291 1.64 11.55 -29.76
N PRO A 292 1.95 12.23 -28.63
CA PRO A 292 0.93 12.65 -27.67
C PRO A 292 0.00 13.69 -28.28
N LEU A 293 -1.30 13.48 -28.11
CA LEU A 293 -2.35 14.36 -28.63
C LEU A 293 -3.02 15.18 -27.50
N ASP A 294 -3.58 16.35 -27.83
CA ASP A 294 -4.50 17.10 -26.97
C ASP A 294 -5.95 16.58 -27.10
N GLU A 295 -6.90 17.19 -26.37
CA GLU A 295 -8.33 16.83 -26.45
C GLU A 295 -8.98 17.06 -27.83
N ASN A 296 -8.31 17.80 -28.73
CA ASN A 296 -8.74 18.10 -30.09
C ASN A 296 -8.03 17.23 -31.14
N ASN A 297 -7.26 16.21 -30.72
CA ASN A 297 -6.41 15.36 -31.55
C ASN A 297 -5.27 16.10 -32.29
N ASN A 298 -4.83 17.25 -31.80
CA ASN A 298 -3.62 17.90 -32.30
C ASN A 298 -2.40 17.32 -31.57
N GLU A 299 -1.30 17.12 -32.29
CA GLU A 299 0.00 16.85 -31.66
C GLU A 299 0.36 18.01 -30.74
N PHE A 300 0.60 17.69 -29.47
CA PHE A 300 0.63 18.68 -28.40
C PHE A 300 1.67 19.78 -28.61
N THR A 301 1.26 21.03 -28.41
CA THR A 301 2.12 22.21 -28.34
C THR A 301 2.16 22.70 -26.89
N LEU A 302 3.32 22.74 -26.24
CA LEU A 302 3.49 23.23 -24.86
C LEU A 302 2.72 24.53 -24.59
N ASP A 303 1.73 24.47 -23.71
CA ASP A 303 1.08 25.67 -23.18
C ASP A 303 1.88 26.22 -21.99
N LEU A 304 2.51 27.36 -22.25
CA LEU A 304 3.42 28.08 -21.37
C LEU A 304 2.62 28.79 -20.27
N LYS A 305 2.28 28.08 -19.18
CA LYS A 305 1.61 28.60 -17.97
C LYS A 305 2.26 29.85 -17.30
N TYR A 306 3.36 30.37 -17.84
CA TYR A 306 4.14 31.47 -17.28
C TYR A 306 4.29 32.70 -18.20
N TYR A 307 3.68 32.72 -19.39
CA TYR A 307 3.79 33.89 -20.28
C TYR A 307 2.42 34.51 -20.56
N ASN A 308 2.39 35.83 -20.48
CA ASN A 308 1.28 36.69 -20.85
C ASN A 308 0.81 36.26 -22.26
N THR A 309 -0.47 35.93 -22.42
CA THR A 309 -1.01 35.33 -23.65
C THR A 309 -0.89 36.23 -24.89
N GLU A 310 -0.64 37.53 -24.69
CA GLU A 310 -0.33 38.49 -25.76
C GLU A 310 1.13 38.42 -26.25
N ASP A 311 2.05 37.83 -25.48
CA ASP A 311 3.48 37.69 -25.80
C ASP A 311 3.89 36.25 -26.15
N ALA A 312 3.04 35.25 -25.86
CA ALA A 312 3.42 33.84 -25.90
C ALA A 312 3.36 33.20 -27.29
N LEU A 313 2.70 33.80 -28.30
CA LEU A 313 2.60 33.20 -29.63
C LEU A 313 2.55 34.24 -30.77
N PRO A 314 3.68 34.54 -31.44
CA PRO A 314 3.62 34.87 -32.84
C PRO A 314 3.37 33.56 -33.60
N ILE A 315 2.13 33.31 -33.99
CA ILE A 315 1.72 32.36 -35.05
C ILE A 315 2.66 31.14 -35.22
N GLY A 316 2.42 30.09 -34.44
CA GLY A 316 2.60 28.70 -34.89
C GLY A 316 3.99 28.08 -34.84
N TYR A 317 4.45 27.72 -33.64
CA TYR A 317 5.44 26.64 -33.45
C TYR A 317 4.89 25.62 -32.46
N PRO A 318 4.56 24.38 -32.87
CA PRO A 318 4.43 23.28 -31.93
C PRO A 318 5.77 23.05 -31.25
N ILE A 319 5.86 23.39 -29.97
CA ILE A 319 6.94 22.88 -29.12
C ILE A 319 6.39 21.60 -28.49
N THR A 320 6.94 20.45 -28.85
CA THR A 320 6.56 19.17 -28.25
C THR A 320 7.04 19.13 -26.79
N ASN A 321 6.41 18.31 -25.96
CA ASN A 321 6.70 18.23 -24.51
C ASN A 321 8.10 17.67 -24.17
N ASP A 322 8.86 17.21 -25.14
CA ASP A 322 10.28 16.82 -25.04
C ASP A 322 11.26 17.95 -25.43
N SER A 323 10.76 19.20 -25.53
CA SER A 323 11.53 20.39 -25.92
C SER A 323 12.03 20.39 -27.37
N LEU A 324 11.44 19.58 -28.27
CA LEU A 324 11.66 19.71 -29.71
C LEU A 324 10.70 20.75 -30.32
N ILE A 325 11.10 21.34 -31.45
CA ILE A 325 10.30 22.36 -32.14
C ILE A 325 9.94 21.84 -33.53
N ILE A 326 8.63 21.83 -33.81
CA ILE A 326 8.10 21.69 -35.15
C ILE A 326 8.02 23.10 -35.75
N VAL A 327 8.76 23.30 -36.84
CA VAL A 327 8.91 24.62 -37.46
C VAL A 327 8.06 24.66 -38.75
N PRO A 328 7.14 25.62 -38.94
CA PRO A 328 6.49 25.83 -40.22
C PRO A 328 7.54 26.00 -41.32
N ASN A 329 7.30 25.32 -42.43
CA ASN A 329 8.12 25.40 -43.62
C ASN A 329 7.72 26.64 -44.42
N VAL A 330 8.52 27.71 -44.34
CA VAL A 330 8.30 28.95 -45.10
C VAL A 330 9.29 28.97 -46.27
N ASN A 331 8.79 28.81 -47.50
CA ASN A 331 9.62 28.74 -48.72
C ASN A 331 10.68 27.63 -48.67
N ASP A 332 10.31 26.41 -48.27
CA ASP A 332 11.20 25.24 -48.17
C ASP A 332 12.35 25.36 -47.17
N LYS A 333 12.24 26.29 -46.22
CA LYS A 333 13.16 26.42 -45.09
C LYS A 333 12.40 26.48 -43.77
N PRO A 334 12.92 25.83 -42.71
CA PRO A 334 12.41 26.05 -41.35
C PRO A 334 12.60 27.53 -40.99
N PHE A 335 11.52 28.19 -40.62
CA PHE A 335 11.58 29.58 -40.16
C PHE A 335 11.82 29.61 -38.65
N ILE A 336 13.05 29.90 -38.21
CA ILE A 336 13.40 30.03 -36.79
C ILE A 336 13.45 31.52 -36.44
N VAL A 337 12.72 31.93 -35.39
CA VAL A 337 12.79 33.31 -34.89
C VAL A 337 13.91 33.39 -33.85
N ASP A 338 15.11 33.79 -34.31
CA ASP A 338 16.34 33.88 -33.50
C ASP A 338 16.23 34.83 -32.28
N THR A 339 15.20 35.68 -32.23
CA THR A 339 15.04 36.71 -31.19
C THR A 339 14.34 36.22 -29.92
N ILE A 340 13.69 35.05 -29.94
CA ILE A 340 12.83 34.61 -28.83
C ILE A 340 13.44 33.41 -28.09
N LEU A 341 14.25 32.57 -28.75
CA LEU A 341 14.83 31.36 -28.16
C LEU A 341 16.30 31.16 -28.61
N PRO A 342 17.28 31.82 -27.96
CA PRO A 342 18.67 31.87 -28.42
C PRO A 342 19.43 30.54 -28.37
N ASN A 343 18.83 29.47 -27.84
CA ASN A 343 19.46 28.17 -27.64
C ASN A 343 18.93 27.06 -28.56
N ILE A 344 18.03 27.38 -29.49
CA ILE A 344 17.49 26.44 -30.46
C ILE A 344 18.27 26.55 -31.76
N SER A 345 18.78 25.42 -32.23
CA SER A 345 19.46 25.32 -33.53
C SER A 345 18.82 24.25 -34.41
N GLU A 346 19.21 24.18 -35.68
CA GLU A 346 18.61 23.25 -36.66
C GLU A 346 18.60 21.78 -36.20
N ARG A 347 19.54 21.38 -35.33
CA ARG A 347 19.61 20.04 -34.74
C ARG A 347 18.41 19.68 -33.86
N ASN A 348 17.64 20.69 -33.42
CA ASN A 348 16.45 20.54 -32.59
C ASN A 348 15.16 20.34 -33.43
N ILE A 349 15.26 20.32 -34.77
CA ILE A 349 14.13 20.21 -35.70
C ILE A 349 14.07 18.79 -36.27
N ARG A 350 13.03 18.01 -35.93
CA ARG A 350 12.87 16.61 -36.35
C ARG A 350 11.80 16.35 -37.42
N GLY A 351 11.02 17.36 -37.81
CA GLY A 351 9.96 17.22 -38.81
C GLY A 351 9.62 18.52 -39.53
N LYS A 352 8.99 18.40 -40.71
CA LYS A 352 8.42 19.53 -41.47
C LYS A 352 6.90 19.48 -41.38
N LEU A 353 6.27 20.58 -40.98
CA LEU A 353 4.85 20.79 -41.21
C LEU A 353 4.63 21.19 -42.67
N VAL A 354 4.04 20.30 -43.46
CA VAL A 354 3.44 20.68 -44.74
C VAL A 354 2.01 21.09 -44.44
N ARG A 355 1.72 22.40 -44.49
CA ARG A 355 0.33 22.85 -44.55
C ARG A 355 -0.17 22.51 -45.94
N ASP A 356 -1.09 21.55 -46.05
CA ASP A 356 -1.90 21.46 -47.25
C ASP A 356 -2.64 22.80 -47.39
N PRO A 357 -2.64 23.43 -48.59
CA PRO A 357 -3.40 24.65 -48.79
C PRO A 357 -4.87 24.37 -48.49
N PRO A 358 -5.62 25.35 -47.97
CA PRO A 358 -7.02 25.16 -47.61
C PRO A 358 -7.79 24.80 -48.89
N SER A 359 -8.13 23.51 -49.04
CA SER A 359 -9.32 23.15 -49.79
C SER A 359 -10.51 23.60 -48.94
N ASN A 360 -11.56 24.11 -49.58
CA ASN A 360 -12.69 24.77 -48.91
C ASN A 360 -13.57 23.85 -48.03
N ASP A 361 -13.07 22.69 -47.61
CA ASP A 361 -13.72 21.83 -46.63
C ASP A 361 -12.80 21.68 -45.42
N PHE A 362 -13.29 22.11 -44.25
CA PHE A 362 -12.61 22.02 -42.95
C PHE A 362 -12.11 20.59 -42.68
N CYS A 363 -10.83 20.34 -42.95
CA CYS A 363 -10.12 19.16 -42.48
C CYS A 363 -8.64 19.53 -42.29
N TYR A 364 -8.25 19.87 -41.06
CA TYR A 364 -6.83 19.94 -40.69
C TYR A 364 -6.30 18.51 -40.57
N LYS A 365 -5.88 17.90 -41.68
CA LYS A 365 -4.96 16.76 -41.64
C LYS A 365 -3.55 17.29 -41.80
N CYS A 366 -2.75 17.23 -40.75
CA CYS A 366 -1.30 17.46 -40.86
C CYS A 366 -0.64 16.17 -41.36
N ALA A 367 0.09 16.24 -42.47
CA ALA A 367 0.95 15.16 -42.93
C ALA A 367 2.41 15.51 -42.61
N ILE A 368 3.07 14.66 -41.83
CA ILE A 368 4.52 14.75 -41.58
C ILE A 368 5.23 13.94 -42.66
N SER A 369 6.17 14.58 -43.37
CA SER A 369 7.12 13.90 -44.25
C SER A 369 8.43 13.69 -43.48
N THR A 370 8.74 12.45 -43.14
CA THR A 370 10.00 12.06 -42.48
C THR A 370 11.11 11.94 -43.53
N TYR A 371 12.23 12.64 -43.33
CA TYR A 371 13.48 12.34 -44.03
C TYR A 371 14.41 11.57 -43.09
N ILE A 372 14.65 10.29 -43.40
CA ILE A 372 15.84 9.60 -42.89
C ILE A 372 17.01 10.07 -43.74
N THR A 373 17.73 11.11 -43.29
CA THR A 373 19.07 11.35 -43.81
C THR A 373 20.04 10.53 -43.01
N SER A 374 20.46 9.40 -43.60
CA SER A 374 21.69 8.71 -43.22
C SER A 374 22.86 9.69 -43.34
N GLY A 375 23.44 10.04 -42.20
CA GLY A 375 24.71 10.74 -42.06
C GLY A 375 25.65 9.86 -41.27
#